data_AF-A0AAN6LK96-F1
#
_entry.id   AF-A0AAN6LK96-F1
#
_cell.length_a   1.000
_cell.length_b   1.000
_cell.length_c   1.000
_cell.angle_alpha   90.00
_cell.angle_beta   90.00
_cell.angle_gamma   90.00
#
_symmetry.space_group_name_H-M   'P 1'
#
loop_
_entity.id
_entity.type
_entity.pdbx_description
1 polymer ?
#
loop_
_entity_poly.entity_id
_entity_poly.type
_entity_poly.pdbx_seq_one_letter_code
_entity_poly.pdbx_strand_id
1 'polypeptide(L)'
;MAATPPDKGKRAPRGAGRPKPGRKNTSKTTGRKGSTQERVSKPSAGESPTAASKRRKLPRDLRRALQQQDAVLEKFGDASLEAIRTEAEGPPPGYIFVPKGDVYVTRNCRTRSHEAKQTVYTVYNPKAQRTLGLYIAAEIHTSVALSAVATQAARNLAVEQKDARDTSKARALLRTQFPKMPTATVDTVLGHAFLKGSRRVGRSGRFEDEEIKVKLAVEAHIRHVHTEYETLLDGGMDREEARERVWSAVKRIKAIWAGMSEAEAEVAAAAVEVKKASGKGRNGRPKAKSRAGVKR
;
A
#
# COMPACT_ATOMS: atom_id res chain seq x y z
N MET A 1 27.07 8.43 -47.78
CA MET A 1 26.82 6.97 -47.66
C MET A 1 25.99 6.75 -46.40
N ALA A 2 24.70 6.53 -46.58
CA ALA A 2 23.72 6.33 -45.53
C ALA A 2 23.61 4.84 -45.21
N ALA A 3 23.60 4.46 -43.93
CA ALA A 3 23.36 3.09 -43.48
C ALA A 3 22.17 3.06 -42.51
N THR A 4 21.09 2.48 -43.00
CA THR A 4 19.79 2.22 -42.36
C THR A 4 19.90 1.05 -41.37
N PRO A 5 19.14 1.04 -40.25
CA PRO A 5 19.15 -0.04 -39.25
C PRO A 5 18.26 -1.24 -39.65
N PRO A 6 18.51 -2.45 -39.11
CA PRO A 6 17.65 -3.60 -39.34
C PRO A 6 16.44 -3.65 -38.40
N ASP A 7 15.29 -3.86 -39.06
CA ASP A 7 13.95 -4.23 -38.60
C ASP A 7 13.88 -5.70 -38.10
N LYS A 8 12.78 -6.03 -37.38
CA LYS A 8 12.23 -7.32 -36.89
C LYS A 8 12.18 -7.44 -35.35
N GLY A 9 11.06 -7.73 -34.69
CA GLY A 9 9.69 -7.95 -35.14
C GLY A 9 8.76 -8.05 -33.94
N LYS A 10 7.51 -7.60 -34.14
CA LYS A 10 6.41 -7.61 -33.18
C LYS A 10 6.02 -9.07 -32.83
N ARG A 11 5.88 -9.38 -31.53
CA ARG A 11 5.17 -10.57 -31.06
C ARG A 11 3.97 -10.17 -30.19
N ALA A 12 2.79 -10.49 -30.71
CA ALA A 12 1.48 -10.35 -30.08
C ALA A 12 1.24 -11.41 -28.98
N PRO A 13 0.30 -11.16 -28.04
CA PRO A 13 0.03 -12.04 -26.91
C PRO A 13 -0.76 -13.29 -27.33
N ARG A 14 -0.38 -14.45 -26.77
CA ARG A 14 -1.05 -15.74 -26.99
C ARG A 14 -2.09 -16.01 -25.89
N GLY A 15 -3.26 -16.50 -26.32
CA GLY A 15 -3.96 -17.58 -25.62
C GLY A 15 -5.24 -17.24 -24.88
N ALA A 16 -6.35 -17.17 -25.62
CA ALA A 16 -7.71 -17.15 -25.09
C ALA A 16 -8.11 -18.50 -24.46
N GLY A 17 -8.58 -18.48 -23.21
CA GLY A 17 -9.25 -19.61 -22.55
C GLY A 17 -10.77 -19.44 -22.59
N ARG A 18 -11.43 -20.19 -23.48
CA ARG A 18 -12.90 -20.28 -23.59
C ARG A 18 -13.52 -21.07 -22.41
N PRO A 19 -14.82 -20.86 -22.09
CA PRO A 19 -15.50 -21.39 -20.92
C PRO A 19 -16.04 -22.80 -21.14
N LYS A 20 -16.09 -23.62 -20.07
CA LYS A 20 -16.77 -24.94 -20.08
C LYS A 20 -18.26 -24.81 -19.68
N PRO A 21 -19.14 -25.67 -20.25
CA PRO A 21 -20.58 -25.48 -20.24
C PRO A 21 -21.27 -26.01 -18.99
N GLY A 22 -22.47 -25.48 -18.75
CA GLY A 22 -23.36 -25.87 -17.66
C GLY A 22 -23.88 -27.29 -17.79
N ARG A 23 -24.14 -27.89 -16.63
CA ARG A 23 -24.88 -29.15 -16.50
C ARG A 23 -26.10 -28.90 -15.63
N LYS A 24 -27.26 -28.86 -16.28
CA LYS A 24 -28.58 -28.99 -15.67
C LYS A 24 -28.63 -30.36 -14.98
N ASN A 25 -29.12 -30.44 -13.75
CA ASN A 25 -29.76 -31.66 -13.28
C ASN A 25 -31.00 -31.32 -12.44
N THR A 26 -32.03 -32.05 -12.81
CA THR A 26 -33.44 -32.00 -12.44
C THR A 26 -33.69 -32.54 -11.04
N SER A 27 -34.62 -31.89 -10.34
CA SER A 27 -35.61 -32.41 -9.40
C SER A 27 -35.38 -33.80 -8.76
N LYS A 28 -35.37 -33.83 -7.43
CA LYS A 28 -36.24 -34.77 -6.71
C LYS A 28 -36.64 -34.25 -5.33
N THR A 29 -37.94 -34.23 -5.17
CA THR A 29 -38.78 -33.87 -4.03
C THR A 29 -38.65 -34.91 -2.92
N THR A 30 -38.50 -34.47 -1.66
CA THR A 30 -39.09 -35.14 -0.49
C THR A 30 -39.24 -34.10 0.62
N GLY A 31 -40.47 -33.83 1.03
CA GLY A 31 -40.79 -32.83 2.04
C GLY A 31 -40.58 -33.32 3.47
N ARG A 32 -40.45 -32.37 4.41
CA ARG A 32 -40.97 -32.52 5.78
C ARG A 32 -41.08 -31.16 6.49
N LYS A 33 -42.34 -30.77 6.73
CA LYS A 33 -42.92 -30.11 7.91
C LYS A 33 -42.21 -28.87 8.50
N GLY A 34 -42.79 -27.71 8.22
CA GLY A 34 -43.47 -26.86 9.21
C GLY A 34 -42.68 -26.24 10.35
N SER A 35 -42.42 -24.93 10.24
CA SER A 35 -42.56 -24.00 11.38
C SER A 35 -42.98 -22.63 10.87
N THR A 36 -44.11 -22.16 11.38
CA THR A 36 -44.79 -20.90 11.14
C THR A 36 -43.84 -19.70 11.20
N GLN A 37 -43.66 -19.01 10.07
CA GLN A 37 -43.16 -17.62 10.09
C GLN A 37 -44.36 -16.70 9.89
N GLU A 38 -44.60 -15.86 10.90
CA GLU A 38 -45.50 -14.72 10.82
C GLU A 38 -45.18 -13.91 9.57
N ARG A 39 -46.22 -13.78 8.75
CA ARG A 39 -46.21 -13.06 7.50
C ARG A 39 -46.28 -11.57 7.82
N VAL A 40 -45.12 -10.94 8.03
CA VAL A 40 -45.05 -9.47 8.09
C VAL A 40 -45.47 -8.92 6.72
N SER A 41 -46.58 -8.21 6.72
CA SER A 41 -47.26 -7.63 5.57
C SER A 41 -46.30 -6.86 4.65
N LYS A 42 -46.40 -7.11 3.34
CA LYS A 42 -45.79 -6.26 2.31
C LYS A 42 -46.40 -4.85 2.43
N PRO A 43 -45.61 -3.76 2.46
CA PRO A 43 -46.17 -2.43 2.32
C PRO A 43 -46.68 -2.24 0.88
N SER A 44 -47.77 -1.50 0.78
CA SER A 44 -48.48 -1.16 -0.46
C SER A 44 -47.58 -0.40 -1.45
N ALA A 45 -47.84 -0.61 -2.73
CA ALA A 45 -47.21 0.11 -3.83
C ALA A 45 -47.67 1.58 -3.82
N GLY A 46 -46.94 2.43 -3.11
CA GLY A 46 -47.24 3.86 -3.04
C GLY A 46 -46.33 4.66 -2.10
N GLU A 47 -45.71 4.02 -1.11
CA GLU A 47 -44.79 4.72 -0.21
C GLU A 47 -43.39 4.85 -0.78
N SER A 48 -42.94 6.10 -0.94
CA SER A 48 -41.53 6.41 -1.19
C SER A 48 -40.67 5.73 -0.11
N PRO A 49 -39.61 5.00 -0.47
CA PRO A 49 -38.88 4.20 0.50
C PRO A 49 -38.34 5.10 1.62
N THR A 50 -38.63 4.71 2.87
CA THR A 50 -38.14 5.42 4.07
C THR A 50 -36.63 5.59 4.03
N ALA A 51 -36.10 6.64 4.68
CA ALA A 51 -34.65 6.92 4.70
C ALA A 51 -33.83 5.69 5.18
N ALA A 52 -34.37 4.93 6.15
CA ALA A 52 -33.80 3.66 6.60
C ALA A 52 -33.76 2.58 5.50
N SER A 53 -34.84 2.44 4.71
CA SER A 53 -34.92 1.49 3.58
C SER A 53 -34.01 1.86 2.42
N LYS A 54 -33.84 3.16 2.12
CA LYS A 54 -32.87 3.66 1.14
C LYS A 54 -31.44 3.36 1.59
N ARG A 55 -31.11 3.57 2.88
CA ARG A 55 -29.79 3.30 3.45
C ARG A 55 -29.39 1.82 3.44
N ARG A 56 -30.35 0.88 3.55
CA ARG A 56 -30.08 -0.57 3.42
C ARG A 56 -29.56 -0.98 2.03
N LYS A 57 -29.82 -0.18 0.99
CA LYS A 57 -29.34 -0.40 -0.39
C LYS A 57 -27.97 0.23 -0.67
N LEU A 58 -27.44 1.06 0.24
CA LEU A 58 -26.13 1.69 0.09
C LEU A 58 -24.99 0.70 0.36
N PRO A 59 -23.80 0.90 -0.25
CA PRO A 59 -22.59 0.14 0.10
C PRO A 59 -22.33 0.15 1.62
N ARG A 60 -21.79 -0.95 2.14
CA ARG A 60 -21.57 -1.14 3.59
C ARG A 60 -20.75 0.02 4.19
N ASP A 61 -19.73 0.47 3.48
CA ASP A 61 -18.83 1.52 3.94
C ASP A 61 -19.52 2.88 4.01
N LEU A 62 -20.29 3.26 2.98
CA LEU A 62 -21.10 4.48 3.00
C LEU A 62 -22.13 4.44 4.13
N ARG A 63 -22.79 3.29 4.33
CA ARG A 63 -23.78 3.13 5.39
C ARG A 63 -23.16 3.32 6.77
N ARG A 64 -21.98 2.74 6.99
CA ARG A 64 -21.21 2.91 8.23
C ARG A 64 -20.78 4.36 8.44
N ALA A 65 -20.32 5.03 7.38
CA ALA A 65 -19.90 6.43 7.44
C ALA A 65 -21.08 7.37 7.76
N LEU A 66 -22.25 7.14 7.16
CA LEU A 66 -23.47 7.89 7.47
C LEU A 66 -23.95 7.64 8.91
N GLN A 67 -23.88 6.39 9.40
CA GLN A 67 -24.18 6.08 10.81
C GLN A 67 -23.23 6.79 11.78
N GLN A 68 -21.93 6.87 11.43
CA GLN A 68 -20.95 7.62 12.23
C GLN A 68 -21.28 9.11 12.23
N GLN A 69 -21.68 9.68 11.08
CA GLN A 69 -22.11 11.07 10.98
C GLN A 69 -23.35 11.32 11.85
N ASP A 70 -24.37 10.45 11.78
CA ASP A 70 -25.58 10.58 12.61
C ASP A 70 -25.22 10.54 14.10
N ALA A 71 -24.33 9.63 14.52
CA ALA A 71 -23.86 9.55 15.91
C ALA A 71 -23.04 10.78 16.35
N VAL A 72 -22.32 11.43 15.43
CA VAL A 72 -21.63 12.70 15.71
C VAL A 72 -22.64 13.84 15.82
N LEU A 73 -23.62 13.90 14.92
CA LEU A 73 -24.72 14.87 14.99
C LEU A 73 -25.53 14.72 16.28
N GLU A 74 -25.83 13.50 16.73
CA GLU A 74 -26.50 13.27 18.01
C GLU A 74 -25.67 13.75 19.22
N LYS A 75 -24.34 13.67 19.14
CA LYS A 75 -23.44 14.07 20.23
C LYS A 75 -23.14 15.57 20.26
N PHE A 76 -23.00 16.19 19.10
CA PHE A 76 -22.50 17.56 18.96
C PHE A 76 -23.56 18.53 18.41
N GLY A 77 -24.74 18.04 18.00
CA GLY A 77 -25.81 18.84 17.42
C GLY A 77 -25.34 19.62 16.19
N ASP A 78 -25.77 20.89 16.10
CA ASP A 78 -25.39 21.82 15.03
C ASP A 78 -23.90 22.18 15.00
N ALA A 79 -23.11 21.77 16.00
CA ALA A 79 -21.66 21.95 15.98
C ALA A 79 -20.93 20.95 15.06
N SER A 80 -21.63 19.98 14.46
CA SER A 80 -21.04 19.04 13.49
C SER A 80 -20.78 19.73 12.15
N LEU A 81 -19.55 20.18 11.93
CA LEU A 81 -19.09 20.82 10.70
C LEU A 81 -18.67 19.84 9.59
N GLU A 82 -19.04 18.55 9.69
CA GLU A 82 -18.73 17.53 8.69
C GLU A 82 -20.00 16.78 8.27
N ALA A 83 -20.21 16.66 6.96
CA ALA A 83 -21.34 15.93 6.38
C ALA A 83 -20.92 15.15 5.13
N ILE A 84 -21.69 14.14 4.75
CA ILE A 84 -21.47 13.35 3.53
C ILE A 84 -22.52 13.72 2.49
N ARG A 85 -22.09 13.98 1.26
CA ARG A 85 -22.96 14.16 0.08
C ARG A 85 -22.62 13.15 -0.99
N THR A 86 -23.63 12.73 -1.73
CA THR A 86 -23.41 11.91 -2.93
C THR A 86 -23.13 12.78 -4.14
N GLU A 87 -22.39 12.26 -5.12
CA GLU A 87 -22.11 12.97 -6.38
C GLU A 87 -23.39 13.46 -7.09
N ALA A 88 -24.50 12.71 -6.95
CA ALA A 88 -25.78 13.05 -7.56
C ALA A 88 -26.48 14.27 -6.93
N GLU A 89 -26.14 14.63 -5.69
CA GLU A 89 -26.75 15.77 -4.98
C GLU A 89 -26.13 17.12 -5.38
N GLY A 90 -24.95 17.10 -6.02
CA GLY A 90 -24.25 18.31 -6.44
C GLY A 90 -23.74 19.19 -5.28
N PRO A 91 -23.04 20.30 -5.61
CA PRO A 91 -22.54 21.25 -4.62
C PRO A 91 -23.69 22.03 -3.97
N PRO A 92 -23.65 22.27 -2.64
CA PRO A 92 -24.52 23.26 -2.01
C PRO A 92 -24.29 24.68 -2.58
N PRO A 93 -25.26 25.61 -2.42
CA PRO A 93 -25.10 27.00 -2.85
C PRO A 93 -23.88 27.67 -2.21
N GLY A 94 -23.03 28.30 -3.02
CA GLY A 94 -21.79 28.94 -2.54
C GLY A 94 -20.63 27.98 -2.27
N TYR A 95 -20.80 26.67 -2.52
CA TYR A 95 -19.75 25.68 -2.37
C TYR A 95 -19.19 25.24 -3.73
N ILE A 96 -17.92 24.89 -3.75
CA ILE A 96 -17.23 24.38 -4.93
C ILE A 96 -16.59 23.04 -4.64
N PHE A 97 -16.43 22.23 -5.70
CA PHE A 97 -15.83 20.91 -5.61
C PHE A 97 -14.30 21.00 -5.59
N VAL A 98 -13.69 20.38 -4.58
CA VAL A 98 -12.25 20.21 -4.45
C VAL A 98 -11.92 18.72 -4.61
N PRO A 99 -11.20 18.32 -5.66
CA PRO A 99 -10.86 16.92 -5.89
C PRO A 99 -9.88 16.42 -4.83
N LYS A 100 -9.96 15.12 -4.52
CA LYS A 100 -8.96 14.44 -3.69
C LYS A 100 -7.62 14.37 -4.44
N GLY A 101 -6.52 14.70 -3.76
CA GLY A 101 -5.16 14.47 -4.28
C GLY A 101 -4.15 15.47 -3.75
N ASP A 102 -4.50 16.76 -3.74
CA ASP A 102 -3.65 17.79 -3.15
C ASP A 102 -3.85 17.83 -1.63
N VAL A 103 -2.88 17.28 -0.91
CA VAL A 103 -2.90 17.21 0.56
C VAL A 103 -2.87 18.60 1.19
N TYR A 104 -2.14 19.56 0.58
CA TYR A 104 -2.08 20.92 1.09
C TYR A 104 -3.44 21.59 0.97
N VAL A 105 -4.05 21.55 -0.21
CA VAL A 105 -5.35 22.19 -0.46
C VAL A 105 -6.45 21.55 0.39
N THR A 106 -6.60 20.22 0.33
CA THR A 106 -7.67 19.52 1.06
C THR A 106 -7.55 19.66 2.59
N ARG A 107 -6.33 19.67 3.15
CA ARG A 107 -6.10 19.88 4.58
C ARG A 107 -6.41 21.32 4.99
N ASN A 108 -5.88 22.31 4.29
CA ASN A 108 -6.09 23.72 4.64
C ASN A 108 -7.54 24.14 4.45
N CYS A 109 -8.23 23.63 3.42
CA CYS A 109 -9.66 23.87 3.26
C CYS A 109 -10.46 23.33 4.44
N ARG A 110 -10.20 22.10 4.91
CA ARG A 110 -10.87 21.56 6.11
C ARG A 110 -10.60 22.42 7.34
N THR A 111 -9.34 22.72 7.62
CA THR A 111 -8.95 23.52 8.79
C THR A 111 -9.61 24.90 8.76
N ARG A 112 -9.50 25.64 7.64
CA ARG A 112 -10.11 26.97 7.51
C ARG A 112 -11.65 26.93 7.53
N SER A 113 -12.27 25.89 6.98
CA SER A 113 -13.73 25.71 7.08
C SER A 113 -14.17 25.49 8.52
N HIS A 114 -13.43 24.70 9.30
CA HIS A 114 -13.74 24.51 10.72
C HIS A 114 -13.55 25.80 11.53
N GLU A 115 -12.48 26.55 11.28
CA GLU A 115 -12.25 27.87 11.89
C GLU A 115 -13.36 28.88 11.57
N ALA A 116 -13.84 28.87 10.32
CA ALA A 116 -14.95 29.70 9.86
C ALA A 116 -16.34 29.18 10.28
N LYS A 117 -16.41 28.07 11.02
CA LYS A 117 -17.65 27.38 11.41
C LYS A 117 -18.54 27.02 10.21
N GLN A 118 -17.93 26.69 9.08
CA GLN A 118 -18.60 26.25 7.86
C GLN A 118 -18.54 24.74 7.71
N THR A 119 -19.63 24.14 7.23
CA THR A 119 -19.73 22.68 7.03
C THR A 119 -18.88 22.21 5.85
N VAL A 120 -18.03 21.22 6.07
CA VAL A 120 -17.31 20.53 4.99
C VAL A 120 -18.15 19.33 4.54
N TYR A 121 -18.42 19.22 3.24
CA TYR A 121 -19.11 18.05 2.70
C TYR A 121 -18.13 17.10 2.04
N THR A 122 -18.01 15.88 2.55
CA THR A 122 -17.26 14.81 1.88
C THR A 122 -18.09 14.23 0.73
N VAL A 123 -17.55 14.26 -0.48
CA VAL A 123 -18.23 13.75 -1.68
C VAL A 123 -17.91 12.27 -1.86
N TYR A 124 -18.95 11.44 -1.82
CA TYR A 124 -18.83 10.00 -1.99
C TYR A 124 -19.53 9.50 -3.26
N ASN A 125 -18.85 8.65 -4.02
CA ASN A 125 -19.43 7.97 -5.16
C ASN A 125 -19.88 6.55 -4.75
N PRO A 126 -21.20 6.26 -4.70
CA PRO A 126 -21.70 4.96 -4.30
C PRO A 126 -21.47 3.85 -5.32
N LYS A 127 -21.34 4.17 -6.61
CA LYS A 127 -21.05 3.18 -7.67
C LYS A 127 -19.60 2.71 -7.60
N ALA A 128 -18.66 3.64 -7.45
CA ALA A 128 -17.23 3.38 -7.35
C ALA A 128 -16.78 3.05 -5.91
N GLN A 129 -17.69 3.13 -4.94
CA GLN A 129 -17.46 2.90 -3.50
C GLN A 129 -16.24 3.66 -2.94
N ARG A 130 -16.05 4.93 -3.34
CA ARG A 130 -14.90 5.74 -2.92
C ARG A 130 -15.25 7.20 -2.73
N THR A 131 -14.46 7.89 -1.90
CA THR A 131 -14.51 9.34 -1.77
C THR A 131 -13.83 10.02 -2.96
N LEU A 132 -14.49 11.01 -3.55
CA LEU A 132 -14.00 11.75 -4.70
C LEU A 132 -13.27 13.04 -4.30
N GLY A 133 -13.75 13.70 -3.25
CA GLY A 133 -13.28 15.04 -2.88
C GLY A 133 -14.13 15.65 -1.77
N LEU A 134 -14.11 16.98 -1.72
CA LEU A 134 -14.80 17.80 -0.72
C LEU A 134 -15.61 18.90 -1.43
N TYR A 135 -16.77 19.27 -0.90
CA TYR A 135 -17.36 20.58 -1.17
C TYR A 135 -16.97 21.53 -0.04
N ILE A 136 -16.40 22.67 -0.43
CA ILE A 136 -15.92 23.73 0.46
C ILE A 136 -16.48 25.08 -0.05
N ALA A 137 -16.73 26.03 0.85
CA ALA A 137 -17.17 27.36 0.46
C ALA A 137 -16.17 28.02 -0.51
N ALA A 138 -16.70 28.71 -1.53
CA ALA A 138 -15.90 29.28 -2.61
C ALA A 138 -14.81 30.24 -2.12
N GLU A 139 -15.12 31.05 -1.12
CA GLU A 139 -14.21 32.03 -0.52
C GLU A 139 -13.00 31.34 0.16
N ILE A 140 -13.26 30.28 0.93
CA ILE A 140 -12.20 29.52 1.61
C ILE A 140 -11.29 28.87 0.58
N HIS A 141 -11.85 28.21 -0.43
CA HIS A 141 -11.03 27.59 -1.46
C HIS A 141 -10.17 28.62 -2.19
N THR A 142 -10.72 29.78 -2.55
CA THR A 142 -9.97 30.86 -3.22
C THR A 142 -8.79 31.31 -2.34
N SER A 143 -9.02 31.53 -1.05
CA SER A 143 -7.96 31.90 -0.11
C SER A 143 -6.86 30.82 0.02
N VAL A 144 -7.25 29.54 0.00
CA VAL A 144 -6.32 28.40 0.11
C VAL A 144 -5.53 28.24 -1.18
N ALA A 145 -6.17 28.40 -2.34
CA ALA A 145 -5.52 28.34 -3.64
C ALA A 145 -4.44 29.42 -3.78
N LEU A 146 -4.74 30.67 -3.39
CA LEU A 146 -3.75 31.75 -3.36
C LEU A 146 -2.60 31.44 -2.39
N SER A 147 -2.91 30.92 -1.19
CA SER A 147 -1.89 30.51 -0.22
C SER A 147 -1.04 29.35 -0.73
N ALA A 148 -1.63 28.40 -1.47
CA ALA A 148 -0.94 27.26 -2.04
C ALA A 148 0.12 27.70 -3.05
N VAL A 149 -0.25 28.60 -3.96
CA VAL A 149 0.66 29.19 -4.94
C VAL A 149 1.76 29.99 -4.24
N ALA A 150 1.40 30.91 -3.35
CA ALA A 150 2.36 31.76 -2.65
C ALA A 150 3.40 30.97 -1.84
N THR A 151 3.00 29.86 -1.21
CA THR A 151 3.90 29.04 -0.37
C THR A 151 4.57 27.89 -1.11
N GLN A 152 4.27 27.67 -2.39
CA GLN A 152 4.74 26.48 -3.12
C GLN A 152 6.26 26.38 -3.16
N ALA A 153 6.95 27.48 -3.46
CA ALA A 153 8.41 27.51 -3.53
C ALA A 153 9.05 27.22 -2.17
N ALA A 154 8.58 27.87 -1.10
CA ALA A 154 9.07 27.65 0.25
C ALA A 154 8.84 26.21 0.74
N ARG A 155 7.67 25.62 0.41
CA ARG A 155 7.36 24.22 0.74
C ARG A 155 8.28 23.25 -0.02
N ASN A 156 8.51 23.49 -1.31
CA ASN A 156 9.44 22.68 -2.09
C ASN A 156 10.84 22.72 -1.51
N LEU A 157 11.34 23.92 -1.20
CA LEU A 157 12.65 24.11 -0.58
C LEU A 157 12.75 23.44 0.79
N ALA A 158 11.74 23.56 1.65
CA ALA A 158 11.73 22.93 2.95
C ALA A 158 11.78 21.39 2.85
N VAL A 159 11.10 20.83 1.85
CA VAL A 159 11.13 19.39 1.57
C VAL A 159 12.51 18.98 1.04
N GLU A 160 13.10 19.73 0.12
CA GLU A 160 14.46 19.48 -0.39
C GLU A 160 15.51 19.52 0.72
N GLN A 161 15.45 20.53 1.60
CA GLN A 161 16.33 20.65 2.75
C GLN A 161 16.17 19.48 3.73
N LYS A 162 14.94 18.99 3.93
CA LYS A 162 14.71 17.80 4.74
C LYS A 162 15.29 16.56 4.06
N ASP A 163 15.04 16.39 2.77
CA ASP A 163 15.55 15.26 2.00
C ASP A 163 17.08 15.23 1.97
N ALA A 164 17.73 16.39 1.84
CA ALA A 164 19.18 16.53 1.92
C ALA A 164 19.74 16.18 3.31
N ARG A 165 19.06 16.61 4.38
CA ARG A 165 19.40 16.25 5.77
C ARG A 165 19.30 14.73 5.99
N ASP A 166 18.20 14.12 5.59
CA ASP A 166 17.98 12.67 5.75
C ASP A 166 19.01 11.86 4.95
N THR A 167 19.34 12.31 3.73
CA THR A 167 20.37 11.68 2.89
C THR A 167 21.76 11.80 3.53
N SER A 168 22.08 12.96 4.11
CA SER A 168 23.36 13.19 4.80
C SER A 168 23.50 12.32 6.03
N LYS A 169 22.44 12.16 6.83
CA LYS A 169 22.40 11.24 7.98
C LYS A 169 22.62 9.80 7.54
N ALA A 170 21.90 9.34 6.52
CA ALA A 170 22.06 7.98 5.98
C ALA A 170 23.49 7.73 5.47
N ARG A 171 24.10 8.73 4.82
CA ARG A 171 25.50 8.65 4.37
C ARG A 171 26.47 8.52 5.55
N ALA A 172 26.30 9.32 6.61
CA ALA A 172 27.13 9.24 7.81
C ALA A 172 27.02 7.85 8.44
N LEU A 173 25.80 7.33 8.62
CA LEU A 173 25.57 5.98 9.14
C LEU A 173 26.21 4.88 8.29
N LEU A 174 26.14 4.99 6.96
CA LEU A 174 26.81 4.07 6.04
C LEU A 174 28.32 4.05 6.25
N ARG A 175 28.96 5.21 6.39
CA ARG A 175 30.42 5.32 6.61
C ARG A 175 30.83 4.83 7.98
N THR A 176 30.02 5.04 9.01
CA THR A 176 30.28 4.53 10.36
C THR A 176 30.15 3.01 10.42
N GLN A 177 29.11 2.43 9.81
CA GLN A 177 28.86 0.98 9.89
C GLN A 177 29.68 0.16 8.89
N PHE A 178 30.05 0.76 7.75
CA PHE A 178 30.75 0.08 6.66
C PHE A 178 31.98 0.91 6.20
N PRO A 179 33.02 1.03 7.04
CA PRO A 179 34.18 1.87 6.76
C PRO A 179 34.99 1.42 5.54
N LYS A 180 34.97 0.13 5.18
CA LYS A 180 35.70 -0.44 4.02
C LYS A 180 34.86 -0.45 2.73
N MET A 181 33.63 0.06 2.74
CA MET A 181 32.76 0.09 1.57
C MET A 181 33.24 1.13 0.54
N PRO A 182 33.33 0.78 -0.77
CA PRO A 182 33.74 1.73 -1.80
C PRO A 182 32.81 2.94 -1.87
N THR A 183 33.38 4.12 -2.14
CA THR A 183 32.63 5.39 -2.19
C THR A 183 31.53 5.37 -3.27
N ALA A 184 31.83 4.86 -4.46
CA ALA A 184 30.87 4.72 -5.55
C ALA A 184 29.68 3.81 -5.18
N THR A 185 29.94 2.74 -4.43
CA THR A 185 28.90 1.84 -3.91
C THR A 185 28.01 2.56 -2.90
N VAL A 186 28.59 3.40 -2.02
CA VAL A 186 27.82 4.18 -1.04
C VAL A 186 26.84 5.11 -1.75
N ASP A 187 27.29 5.81 -2.78
CA ASP A 187 26.42 6.71 -3.56
C ASP A 187 25.35 5.96 -4.33
N THR A 188 25.68 4.78 -4.86
CA THR A 188 24.71 3.89 -5.52
C THR A 188 23.63 3.43 -4.53
N VAL A 189 24.02 3.01 -3.32
CA VAL A 189 23.06 2.58 -2.28
C VAL A 189 22.16 3.74 -1.85
N LEU A 190 22.73 4.94 -1.65
CA LEU A 190 21.95 6.14 -1.31
C LEU A 190 20.96 6.50 -2.43
N GLY A 191 21.45 6.56 -3.67
CA GLY A 191 20.65 6.90 -4.85
C GLY A 191 19.55 5.88 -5.17
N HIS A 192 19.75 4.60 -4.84
CA HIS A 192 18.74 3.57 -5.09
C HIS A 192 17.79 3.34 -3.91
N ALA A 193 18.31 3.17 -2.69
CA ALA A 193 17.53 2.73 -1.53
C ALA A 193 16.84 3.86 -0.77
N PHE A 194 17.41 5.07 -0.81
CA PHE A 194 16.91 6.27 -0.10
C PHE A 194 16.21 7.27 -1.03
N LEU A 195 16.06 6.95 -2.31
CA LEU A 195 15.35 7.77 -3.29
C LEU A 195 13.90 8.06 -2.85
N LYS A 196 13.54 9.34 -2.93
CA LYS A 196 12.20 9.85 -2.62
C LYS A 196 11.12 9.17 -3.46
N GLY A 197 9.98 8.88 -2.83
CA GLY A 197 8.79 8.34 -3.51
C GLY A 197 8.89 6.86 -3.92
N SER A 198 10.02 6.20 -3.69
CA SER A 198 10.23 4.85 -4.23
C SER A 198 9.57 3.71 -3.45
N ARG A 199 8.95 3.98 -2.29
CA ARG A 199 8.47 2.95 -1.33
C ARG A 199 9.56 1.92 -0.93
N ARG A 200 10.84 2.27 -1.10
CA ARG A 200 12.01 1.44 -0.78
C ARG A 200 12.40 1.59 0.69
N VAL A 201 13.25 0.67 1.14
CA VAL A 201 13.61 0.47 2.56
C VAL A 201 14.02 1.77 3.27
N GLY A 202 14.80 2.62 2.60
CA GLY A 202 15.29 3.89 3.16
C GLY A 202 14.22 4.92 3.50
N ARG A 203 13.00 4.79 2.96
CA ARG A 203 11.85 5.67 3.23
C ARG A 203 10.60 4.94 3.69
N SER A 204 10.73 3.65 3.98
CA SER A 204 9.61 2.88 4.53
C SER A 204 9.39 3.26 5.99
N GLY A 205 8.15 3.55 6.37
CA GLY A 205 7.73 3.68 7.78
C GLY A 205 7.59 2.33 8.49
N ARG A 206 8.12 1.25 7.90
CA ARG A 206 8.11 -0.09 8.49
C ARG A 206 9.16 -0.24 9.59
N PHE A 207 10.26 0.50 9.46
CA PHE A 207 11.35 0.53 10.43
C PHE A 207 11.51 1.98 10.89
N GLU A 208 11.53 2.21 12.19
CA GLU A 208 11.85 3.53 12.72
C GLU A 208 13.37 3.76 12.63
N ASP A 209 14.14 2.75 13.02
CA ASP A 209 15.61 2.83 13.10
C ASP A 209 16.28 2.96 11.71
N GLU A 210 16.97 4.09 11.52
CA GLU A 210 17.74 4.37 10.30
C GLU A 210 18.90 3.37 10.10
N GLU A 211 19.49 2.89 11.19
CA GLU A 211 20.55 1.88 11.15
C GLU A 211 20.10 0.56 10.52
N ILE A 212 18.88 0.12 10.83
CA ILE A 212 18.30 -1.09 10.25
C ILE A 212 18.07 -0.88 8.76
N LYS A 213 17.57 0.30 8.37
CA LYS A 213 17.37 0.65 6.95
C LYS A 213 18.67 0.60 6.16
N VAL A 214 19.75 1.17 6.72
CA VAL A 214 21.08 1.16 6.12
C VAL A 214 21.60 -0.27 5.95
N LYS A 215 21.50 -1.11 6.99
CA LYS A 215 21.93 -2.53 6.93
C LYS A 215 21.17 -3.31 5.86
N LEU A 216 19.85 -3.09 5.74
CA LEU A 216 19.02 -3.77 4.73
C LEU A 216 19.28 -3.25 3.31
N ALA A 217 19.55 -1.95 3.15
CA ALA A 217 19.88 -1.36 1.86
C ALA A 217 21.21 -1.92 1.32
N VAL A 218 22.23 -2.00 2.16
CA VAL A 218 23.52 -2.61 1.81
C VAL A 218 23.37 -4.08 1.49
N GLU A 219 22.62 -4.83 2.30
CA GLU A 219 22.39 -6.26 2.09
C GLU A 219 21.65 -6.53 0.76
N ALA A 220 20.67 -5.70 0.43
CA ALA A 220 20.00 -5.76 -0.87
C ALA A 220 20.97 -5.44 -2.01
N HIS A 221 21.78 -4.38 -1.90
CA HIS A 221 22.75 -4.03 -2.94
C HIS A 221 23.77 -5.15 -3.17
N ILE A 222 24.35 -5.70 -2.11
CA ILE A 222 25.28 -6.83 -2.20
C ILE A 222 24.61 -8.01 -2.91
N ARG A 223 23.38 -8.36 -2.53
CA ARG A 223 22.65 -9.45 -3.18
C ARG A 223 22.50 -9.23 -4.68
N HIS A 224 22.05 -8.06 -5.10
CA HIS A 224 21.73 -7.82 -6.51
C HIS A 224 22.97 -7.54 -7.39
N VAL A 225 24.07 -7.03 -6.82
CA VAL A 225 25.23 -6.55 -7.59
C VAL A 225 26.47 -7.43 -7.41
N HIS A 226 26.66 -8.01 -6.23
CA HIS A 226 27.89 -8.72 -5.88
C HIS A 226 27.68 -10.22 -5.69
N THR A 227 26.53 -10.76 -6.12
CA THR A 227 26.27 -12.21 -6.08
C THR A 227 25.52 -12.66 -7.34
N GLU A 228 25.49 -13.97 -7.56
CA GLU A 228 24.75 -14.65 -8.63
C GLU A 228 23.21 -14.58 -8.47
N TYR A 229 22.67 -13.65 -7.69
CA TYR A 229 21.24 -13.59 -7.41
C TYR A 229 20.42 -13.34 -8.68
N GLU A 230 20.83 -12.38 -9.52
CA GLU A 230 20.12 -12.06 -10.76
C GLU A 230 20.22 -13.22 -11.76
N THR A 231 21.38 -13.85 -11.88
CA THR A 231 21.58 -15.00 -12.79
C THR A 231 20.73 -16.20 -12.38
N LEU A 232 20.57 -16.46 -11.08
CA LEU A 232 19.66 -17.50 -10.57
C LEU A 232 18.19 -17.19 -10.87
N LEU A 233 17.77 -15.93 -10.75
CA LEU A 233 16.40 -15.52 -11.08
C LEU A 233 16.12 -15.64 -12.58
N ASP A 234 17.06 -15.23 -13.42
CA ASP A 234 16.97 -15.39 -14.88
C ASP A 234 16.92 -16.86 -15.30
N GLY A 235 17.59 -17.74 -14.53
CA GLY A 235 17.49 -19.20 -14.65
C GLY A 235 16.16 -19.80 -14.15
N GLY A 236 15.22 -18.98 -13.68
CA GLY A 236 13.89 -19.41 -13.24
C GLY A 236 13.81 -19.94 -11.80
N MET A 237 14.87 -19.77 -11.00
CA MET A 237 14.85 -20.16 -9.58
C MET A 237 13.87 -19.29 -8.78
N ASP A 238 13.19 -19.89 -7.80
CA ASP A 238 12.33 -19.13 -6.90
C ASP A 238 13.14 -18.10 -6.08
N ARG A 239 12.53 -16.97 -5.77
CA ARG A 239 13.19 -15.85 -5.07
C ARG A 239 13.67 -16.22 -3.67
N GLU A 240 12.94 -17.06 -2.94
CA GLU A 240 13.33 -17.49 -1.61
C GLU A 240 14.53 -18.44 -1.67
N GLU A 241 14.51 -19.38 -2.62
CA GLU A 241 15.61 -20.31 -2.85
C GLU A 241 16.88 -19.59 -3.32
N ALA A 242 16.75 -18.65 -4.26
CA ALA A 242 17.86 -17.83 -4.73
C ALA A 242 18.46 -16.98 -3.58
N ARG A 243 17.61 -16.42 -2.70
CA ARG A 243 18.07 -15.69 -1.50
C ARG A 243 18.81 -16.61 -0.53
N GLU A 244 18.30 -17.82 -0.31
CA GLU A 244 18.90 -18.82 0.57
C GLU A 244 20.29 -19.25 0.05
N ARG A 245 20.45 -19.33 -1.28
CA ARG A 245 21.69 -19.75 -1.94
C ARG A 245 22.80 -18.70 -1.88
N VAL A 246 22.45 -17.41 -2.03
CA VAL A 246 23.45 -16.32 -1.99
C VAL A 246 23.70 -15.77 -0.58
N TRP A 247 22.96 -16.23 0.43
CA TRP A 247 22.96 -15.64 1.77
C TRP A 247 24.34 -15.57 2.42
N SER A 248 25.13 -16.65 2.37
CA SER A 248 26.48 -16.67 2.93
C SER A 248 27.41 -15.71 2.20
N ALA A 249 27.34 -15.65 0.87
CA ALA A 249 28.11 -14.68 0.09
C ALA A 249 27.77 -13.24 0.46
N VAL A 250 26.47 -12.94 0.62
CA VAL A 250 26.01 -11.62 1.08
C VAL A 250 26.57 -11.27 2.46
N LYS A 251 26.57 -12.23 3.41
CA LYS A 251 27.11 -12.02 4.76
C LYS A 251 28.62 -11.83 4.76
N ARG A 252 29.38 -12.57 3.95
CA ARG A 252 30.84 -12.38 3.81
C ARG A 252 31.16 -10.95 3.38
N ILE A 253 30.60 -10.51 2.27
CA ILE A 253 30.89 -9.18 1.71
C ILE A 253 30.48 -8.08 2.70
N LYS A 254 29.32 -8.25 3.35
CA LYS A 254 28.85 -7.31 4.38
C LYS A 254 29.82 -7.21 5.56
N ALA A 255 30.38 -8.33 6.01
CA ALA A 255 31.37 -8.38 7.10
C ALA A 255 32.69 -7.70 6.70
N ILE A 256 33.18 -7.97 5.49
CA ILE A 256 34.38 -7.31 4.94
C ILE A 256 34.17 -5.78 4.91
N TRP A 257 33.03 -5.33 4.39
CA TRP A 257 32.72 -3.89 4.33
C TRP A 257 32.57 -3.25 5.71
N ALA A 258 32.13 -4.01 6.72
CA ALA A 258 32.04 -3.57 8.11
C ALA A 258 33.40 -3.46 8.80
N GLY A 259 34.50 -3.87 8.15
CA GLY A 259 35.86 -3.74 8.69
C GLY A 259 36.53 -5.06 9.05
N MET A 260 35.79 -6.19 9.03
CA MET A 260 36.37 -7.50 9.34
C MET A 260 37.44 -7.90 8.30
N SER A 261 38.41 -8.72 8.71
CA SER A 261 39.33 -9.36 7.76
C SER A 261 38.60 -10.39 6.90
N GLU A 262 39.19 -10.74 5.74
CA GLU A 262 38.60 -11.75 4.85
C GLU A 262 38.47 -13.11 5.56
N ALA A 263 39.46 -13.51 6.35
CA ALA A 263 39.43 -14.75 7.13
C ALA A 263 38.30 -14.76 8.18
N GLU A 264 38.10 -13.67 8.92
CA GLU A 264 37.00 -13.55 9.88
C GLU A 264 35.63 -13.55 9.19
N ALA A 265 35.53 -12.92 8.02
CA ALA A 265 34.31 -12.89 7.23
C ALA A 265 33.96 -14.29 6.67
N GLU A 266 34.95 -15.07 6.25
CA GLU A 266 34.76 -16.46 5.83
C GLU A 266 34.28 -17.35 6.97
N VAL A 267 34.90 -17.26 8.14
CA VAL A 267 34.47 -17.99 9.34
C VAL A 267 33.05 -17.59 9.74
N ALA A 268 32.72 -16.30 9.72
CA ALA A 268 31.37 -15.82 10.03
C ALA A 268 30.32 -16.37 9.05
N ALA A 269 30.64 -16.46 7.76
CA ALA A 269 29.74 -17.02 6.77
C ALA A 269 29.64 -18.55 6.83
N ALA A 270 30.74 -19.24 7.13
CA ALA A 270 30.72 -20.68 7.40
C ALA A 270 29.82 -21.00 8.60
N ALA A 271 29.89 -20.20 9.67
CA ALA A 271 29.00 -20.33 10.83
C ALA A 271 27.52 -20.13 10.48
N VAL A 272 27.22 -19.28 9.49
CA VAL A 272 25.84 -19.09 8.98
C VAL A 272 25.34 -20.33 8.23
N GLU A 273 26.17 -20.96 7.40
CA GLU A 273 25.81 -22.22 6.72
C GLU A 273 25.63 -23.39 7.71
N VAL A 274 26.47 -23.48 8.75
CA VAL A 274 26.32 -24.49 9.82
C VAL A 274 25.00 -24.31 10.58
N LYS A 275 24.64 -23.07 10.96
CA LYS A 275 23.35 -22.78 11.61
C LYS A 275 22.16 -23.10 10.71
N LYS A 276 22.29 -22.85 9.41
CA LYS A 276 21.27 -23.17 8.39
C LYS A 276 21.08 -24.68 8.26
N ALA A 277 22.16 -25.46 8.19
CA ALA A 277 22.09 -26.93 8.14
C ALA A 277 21.42 -27.52 9.39
N SER A 278 21.74 -26.99 10.59
CA SER A 278 21.12 -27.39 11.85
C SER A 278 19.63 -27.01 11.95
N GLY A 279 19.24 -25.84 11.43
CA GLY A 279 17.85 -25.38 11.41
C GLY A 279 16.95 -26.14 10.44
N LYS A 280 17.47 -26.59 9.30
CA LYS A 280 16.72 -27.33 8.28
C LYS A 280 16.29 -28.73 8.77
N GLY A 281 17.03 -29.33 9.71
CA GLY A 281 16.71 -30.62 10.33
C GLY A 281 15.52 -30.61 11.30
N ARG A 282 15.11 -29.44 11.85
CA ARG A 282 14.00 -29.36 12.81
C ARG A 282 12.61 -29.16 12.18
N ASN A 283 12.53 -28.68 10.93
CA ASN A 283 11.24 -28.39 10.27
C ASN A 283 10.74 -29.50 9.33
N GLY A 284 11.45 -30.62 9.22
CA GLY A 284 11.08 -31.76 8.38
C GLY A 284 10.12 -32.76 9.03
N ARG A 285 9.03 -32.32 9.70
CA ARG A 285 7.96 -33.25 10.13
C ARG A 285 6.90 -33.34 9.04
N PRO A 286 6.69 -34.51 8.39
CA PRO A 286 5.68 -34.64 7.35
C PRO A 286 4.29 -34.41 7.96
N LYS A 287 3.49 -33.55 7.32
CA LYS A 287 2.07 -33.37 7.68
C LYS A 287 1.33 -34.69 7.44
N ALA A 288 1.09 -35.43 8.51
CA ALA A 288 0.22 -36.60 8.50
C ALA A 288 -1.20 -36.18 8.10
N LYS A 289 -1.67 -36.67 6.95
CA LYS A 289 -3.07 -36.58 6.53
C LYS A 289 -3.90 -37.45 7.49
N SER A 290 -4.74 -36.83 8.32
CA SER A 290 -5.73 -37.52 9.14
C SER A 290 -6.75 -38.24 8.23
N ARG A 291 -6.73 -39.58 8.24
CA ARG A 291 -7.78 -40.42 7.64
C ARG A 291 -8.97 -40.51 8.60
N ALA A 292 -10.13 -40.62 7.95
CA ALA A 292 -11.48 -40.63 8.48
C ALA A 292 -11.74 -41.56 9.67
N GLY A 293 -12.67 -41.12 10.52
CA GLY A 293 -13.21 -41.84 11.65
C GLY A 293 -13.93 -43.13 11.24
N VAL A 294 -13.68 -44.16 12.04
CA VAL A 294 -14.37 -45.44 12.03
C VAL A 294 -15.62 -45.30 12.91
N LYS A 295 -16.78 -45.64 12.33
CA LYS A 295 -18.03 -45.87 13.07
C LYS A 295 -17.89 -47.12 13.93
N ARG A 296 -18.33 -47.05 15.19
CA ARG A 296 -19.11 -48.10 15.85
C ARG A 296 -20.18 -47.44 16.69
#